data_AF-A0A529XWT6-F1
#
_entry.id   AF-A0A529XWT6-F1
#
_cell.length_a   1.000
_cell.length_b   1.000
_cell.length_c   1.000
_cell.angle_alpha   90.00
_cell.angle_beta   90.00
_cell.angle_gamma   90.00
#
_symmetry.space_group_name_H-M   'P 1'
#
loop_
_entity.id
_entity.type
_entity.pdbx_description
1 polymer ?
#
loop_
_entity_poly.entity_id
_entity_poly.type
_entity_poly.pdbx_seq_one_letter_code
_entity_poly.pdbx_strand_id
1 'polypeptide(L)'
;YEELLTRFDHEVVRTTGPEYVQAKLAERDERHAKAGESRYLVEPNVKDGKGGLRDLQTLFWIGKYFYRVRTGEELVEKGVFTQAEYREFQKAEDFLWAVRCHMHFLTGKAEERLHFDIQREIAERLGYTTHPGLSAVERFMKHYF
;
A
#
# COMPACT_ATOMS: atom_id res chain seq x y z
N TYR A 1 -15.52 -3.74 -25.78
CA TYR A 1 -14.65 -3.81 -24.58
C TYR A 1 -13.33 -4.51 -24.91
N GLU A 2 -13.34 -5.74 -25.44
CA GLU A 2 -12.09 -6.44 -25.78
C GLU A 2 -11.24 -5.72 -26.84
N GLU A 3 -11.87 -5.17 -27.88
CA GLU A 3 -11.19 -4.36 -28.89
C GLU A 3 -10.44 -3.17 -28.30
N LEU A 4 -11.01 -2.50 -27.29
CA LEU A 4 -10.37 -1.39 -26.59
C LEU A 4 -9.08 -1.84 -25.88
N LEU A 5 -9.13 -3.00 -25.22
CA LEU A 5 -7.97 -3.55 -24.51
C LEU A 5 -6.86 -3.94 -25.48
N THR A 6 -7.20 -4.63 -26.56
CA THR A 6 -6.22 -5.01 -27.59
C THR A 6 -5.56 -3.79 -28.22
N ARG A 7 -6.34 -2.76 -28.55
CA ARG A 7 -5.81 -1.52 -29.11
C ARG A 7 -4.95 -0.77 -28.10
N PHE A 8 -5.37 -0.66 -26.84
CA PHE A 8 -4.59 -0.04 -25.79
C PHE A 8 -3.23 -0.74 -25.59
N ASP A 9 -3.22 -2.08 -25.54
CA ASP A 9 -1.99 -2.85 -25.39
C ASP A 9 -1.04 -2.68 -26.58
N HIS A 10 -1.58 -2.64 -27.80
CA HIS A 10 -0.79 -2.56 -29.02
C HIS A 10 -0.30 -1.14 -29.34
N GLU A 11 -1.18 -0.14 -29.20
CA GLU A 11 -0.95 1.25 -29.59
C GLU A 11 -0.26 2.06 -28.49
N VAL A 12 -0.45 1.70 -27.21
CA VAL A 12 0.10 2.46 -26.08
C VAL A 12 1.15 1.63 -25.33
N VAL A 13 0.71 0.58 -24.63
CA VAL A 13 1.53 -0.12 -23.62
C VAL A 13 2.81 -0.73 -24.21
N ARG A 14 2.77 -1.16 -25.49
CA ARG A 14 3.90 -1.80 -26.15
C ARG A 14 5.18 -0.98 -26.16
N THR A 15 5.07 0.35 -26.24
CA THR A 15 6.23 1.23 -26.42
C THR A 15 6.48 2.17 -25.26
N THR A 16 5.56 2.27 -24.30
CA THR A 16 5.62 3.26 -23.21
C THR A 16 5.89 2.66 -21.83
N GLY A 17 6.23 1.37 -21.77
CA GLY A 17 6.51 0.65 -20.52
C GLY A 17 7.56 1.35 -19.64
N PRO A 18 8.80 1.57 -20.13
CA PRO A 18 9.84 2.24 -19.36
C PRO A 18 9.45 3.66 -18.92
N GLU A 19 8.86 4.47 -19.79
CA GLU A 19 8.44 5.83 -19.50
C GLU A 19 7.35 5.85 -18.41
N TYR A 20 6.41 4.92 -18.45
CA TYR A 20 5.38 4.76 -17.43
C TYR A 20 6.00 4.39 -16.07
N VAL A 21 6.95 3.44 -16.05
CA VAL A 21 7.65 3.08 -14.80
C VAL A 21 8.37 4.29 -14.23
N GLN A 22 9.13 5.03 -15.05
CA GLN A 22 9.84 6.22 -14.60
C GLN A 22 8.89 7.30 -14.07
N ALA A 23 7.78 7.56 -14.77
CA ALA A 23 6.77 8.51 -14.32
C ALA A 23 6.17 8.11 -12.96
N LYS A 24 5.86 6.82 -12.75
CA LYS A 24 5.32 6.32 -11.48
C LYS A 24 6.30 6.34 -10.33
N LEU A 25 7.58 6.12 -10.60
CA LEU A 25 8.64 6.28 -9.60
C LEU A 25 8.84 7.76 -9.23
N ALA A 26 8.81 8.67 -10.19
CA ALA A 26 8.87 10.11 -9.93
C ALA A 26 7.66 10.59 -9.10
N GLU A 27 6.44 10.15 -9.43
CA GLU A 27 5.23 10.45 -8.64
C GLU A 27 5.35 9.95 -7.18
N ARG A 28 5.96 8.77 -6.96
CA ARG A 28 6.22 8.24 -5.63
C ARG A 28 7.19 9.13 -4.87
N ASP A 29 8.30 9.52 -5.50
CA ASP A 29 9.36 10.31 -4.87
C ASP A 29 8.83 11.70 -4.48
N GLU A 30 8.06 12.35 -5.35
CA GLU A 30 7.40 13.64 -5.02
C GLU A 30 6.43 13.52 -3.84
N ARG A 31 5.70 12.41 -3.73
CA ARG A 31 4.79 12.17 -2.63
C ARG A 31 5.54 11.92 -1.32
N HIS A 32 6.60 11.11 -1.33
CA HIS A 32 7.44 10.89 -0.15
C HIS A 32 8.05 12.21 0.35
N ALA A 33 8.51 13.07 -0.57
CA ALA A 33 9.04 14.39 -0.22
C ALA A 33 8.01 15.28 0.49
N LYS A 34 6.73 15.21 0.11
CA LYS A 34 5.63 15.96 0.75
C LYS A 34 5.19 15.35 2.08
N ALA A 35 5.17 14.02 2.20
CA ALA A 35 4.69 13.31 3.38
C ALA A 35 5.75 13.14 4.48
N GLY A 36 7.03 13.24 4.12
CA GLY A 36 8.19 12.95 4.97
C GLY A 36 8.92 11.68 4.51
N GLU A 37 10.24 11.77 4.42
CA GLU A 37 11.11 10.69 3.89
C GLU A 37 11.31 9.50 4.84
N SER A 38 10.98 9.69 6.12
CA SER A 38 11.10 8.63 7.12
C SER A 38 9.91 7.69 7.05
N ARG A 39 10.21 6.39 7.01
CA ARG A 39 9.20 5.33 7.19
C ARG A 39 8.67 5.32 8.63
N TYR A 40 9.51 5.63 9.61
CA TYR A 40 9.24 5.44 11.03
C TYR A 40 8.78 6.75 11.70
N LEU A 41 7.69 7.31 11.22
CA LEU A 41 7.06 8.48 11.85
C LEU A 41 6.19 8.04 13.02
N VAL A 42 6.19 8.80 14.12
CA VAL A 42 5.32 8.51 15.27
C VAL A 42 3.84 8.55 14.88
N GLU A 43 3.47 9.47 13.97
CA GLU A 43 2.12 9.58 13.42
C GLU A 43 2.15 9.34 11.90
N PRO A 44 2.20 8.07 11.46
CA PRO A 44 2.38 7.74 10.05
C PRO A 44 1.11 8.06 9.25
N ASN A 45 1.29 8.33 7.95
CA ASN A 45 0.17 8.40 7.00
C ASN A 45 -0.03 7.02 6.36
N VAL A 46 -1.20 6.41 6.57
CA VAL A 46 -1.52 5.04 6.14
C VAL A 46 -1.60 4.91 4.63
N LYS A 47 -1.96 6.00 3.95
CA LYS A 47 -2.18 6.01 2.52
C LYS A 47 -0.97 6.50 1.75
N ASP A 48 -0.57 7.74 2.01
CA ASP A 48 0.41 8.46 1.21
C ASP A 48 1.83 8.43 1.81
N GLY A 49 1.98 7.93 3.05
CA GLY A 49 3.27 7.73 3.69
C GLY A 49 4.14 6.67 3.00
N LYS A 50 5.44 6.68 3.29
CA LYS A 50 6.40 5.70 2.80
C LYS A 50 6.10 4.31 3.36
N GLY A 51 5.87 3.35 2.48
CA GLY A 51 5.37 2.01 2.82
C GLY A 51 3.85 1.93 3.01
N GLY A 52 3.10 3.01 2.77
CA GLY A 52 1.64 3.02 2.87
C GLY A 52 0.93 2.42 1.65
N LEU A 53 -0.41 2.47 1.65
CA LEU A 53 -1.25 1.88 0.60
C LEU A 53 -0.88 2.36 -0.81
N ARG A 54 -0.47 3.62 -0.95
CA ARG A 54 -0.09 4.16 -2.26
C ARG A 54 1.18 3.52 -2.81
N ASP A 55 2.13 3.13 -1.96
CA ASP A 55 3.33 2.43 -2.41
C ASP A 55 2.98 1.04 -2.96
N LEU A 56 2.08 0.31 -2.28
CA LEU A 56 1.58 -0.99 -2.75
C LEU A 56 0.83 -0.84 -4.08
N GLN A 57 -0.03 0.17 -4.19
CA GLN A 57 -0.75 0.48 -5.43
C GLN A 57 0.19 0.84 -6.58
N THR A 58 1.20 1.67 -6.32
CA THR A 58 2.22 2.02 -7.33
C THR A 58 2.96 0.78 -7.81
N LEU A 59 3.38 -0.10 -6.90
CA LEU A 59 4.04 -1.36 -7.25
C LEU A 59 3.13 -2.23 -8.14
N PHE A 60 1.86 -2.41 -7.72
CA PHE A 60 0.89 -3.18 -8.48
C PHE A 60 0.63 -2.58 -9.86
N TRP A 61 0.48 -1.26 -9.98
CA TRP A 61 0.24 -0.59 -11.27
C TRP A 61 1.43 -0.69 -12.22
N ILE A 62 2.66 -0.55 -11.70
CA ILE A 62 3.87 -0.75 -12.50
C ILE A 62 3.91 -2.19 -13.04
N GLY A 63 3.71 -3.19 -12.16
CA GLY A 63 3.69 -4.59 -12.56
C GLY A 63 2.58 -4.87 -13.58
N LYS A 64 1.37 -4.40 -13.30
CA LYS A 64 0.21 -4.56 -14.17
C LYS A 64 0.45 -4.01 -15.57
N TYR A 65 0.96 -2.78 -15.64
CA TYR A 65 1.19 -2.09 -16.90
C TYR A 65 2.31 -2.75 -17.71
N PHE A 66 3.45 -3.02 -17.05
CA PHE A 66 4.63 -3.54 -17.73
C PHE A 66 4.44 -4.98 -18.22
N TYR A 67 3.83 -5.84 -17.39
CA TYR A 67 3.62 -7.26 -17.70
C TYR A 67 2.27 -7.56 -18.37
N ARG A 68 1.42 -6.53 -18.55
CA ARG A 68 0.09 -6.60 -19.19
C ARG A 68 -0.84 -7.64 -18.56
N VAL A 69 -0.78 -7.73 -17.24
CA VAL A 69 -1.61 -8.64 -16.46
C VAL A 69 -2.90 -7.97 -16.01
N ARG A 70 -3.91 -8.74 -15.62
CA ARG A 70 -5.17 -8.18 -15.10
C ARG A 70 -5.27 -8.30 -13.59
N THR A 71 -4.72 -9.38 -13.02
CA THR A 71 -4.72 -9.66 -11.58
C THR A 71 -3.31 -9.74 -10.99
N GLY A 72 -3.22 -9.81 -9.66
CA GLY A 72 -1.94 -9.97 -8.96
C GLY A 72 -1.40 -11.39 -9.07
N GLU A 73 -2.26 -12.41 -9.18
CA GLU A 73 -1.87 -13.81 -9.37
C GLU A 73 -1.08 -14.00 -10.67
N GLU A 74 -1.49 -13.31 -11.74
CA GLU A 74 -0.78 -13.33 -13.01
C GLU A 74 0.66 -12.76 -12.90
N LEU A 75 0.95 -11.87 -11.93
CA LEU A 75 2.32 -11.41 -11.67
C LEU A 75 3.22 -12.54 -11.15
N VAL A 76 2.65 -13.53 -10.46
CA VAL A 76 3.37 -14.74 -10.03
C VAL A 76 3.71 -15.60 -11.24
N GLU A 77 2.76 -15.79 -12.16
CA GLU A 77 2.98 -16.55 -13.40
C GLU A 77 4.05 -15.90 -14.30
N LYS A 78 4.15 -14.56 -14.28
CA LYS A 78 5.17 -13.80 -15.00
C LYS A 78 6.53 -13.76 -14.27
N GLY A 79 6.65 -14.36 -13.09
CA GLY A 79 7.88 -14.41 -12.31
C GLY A 79 8.27 -13.09 -11.64
N VAL A 80 7.33 -12.15 -11.51
CA VAL A 80 7.55 -10.85 -10.81
C VAL A 80 7.56 -11.06 -9.31
N PHE A 81 6.66 -11.92 -8.83
CA PHE A 81 6.61 -12.37 -7.45
C PHE A 81 6.76 -13.88 -7.39
N THR A 82 7.37 -14.36 -6.33
CA THR A 82 7.10 -15.71 -5.82
C THR A 82 5.71 -15.75 -5.17
N GLN A 83 5.14 -16.95 -5.05
CA GLN A 83 3.87 -17.13 -4.32
C GLN A 83 3.96 -16.69 -2.85
N ALA A 84 5.16 -16.71 -2.26
CA ALA A 84 5.39 -16.23 -0.89
C ALA A 84 5.31 -14.70 -0.83
N GLU A 85 6.04 -14.00 -1.71
CA GLU A 85 6.03 -12.53 -1.79
C GLU A 85 4.65 -11.98 -2.13
N TYR A 86 3.91 -12.61 -3.04
CA TYR A 86 2.55 -12.18 -3.35
C TYR A 86 1.61 -12.28 -2.13
N ARG A 87 1.73 -13.36 -1.34
CA ARG A 87 0.97 -13.51 -0.09
C ARG A 87 1.35 -12.46 0.96
N GLU A 88 2.63 -12.10 1.02
CA GLU A 88 3.10 -11.03 1.91
C GLU A 88 2.56 -9.67 1.47
N PHE A 89 2.57 -9.38 0.17
CA PHE A 89 1.96 -8.18 -0.41
C PHE A 89 0.47 -8.08 -0.04
N GLN A 90 -0.30 -9.15 -0.23
CA GLN A 90 -1.73 -9.19 0.11
C GLN A 90 -1.97 -8.94 1.60
N LYS A 91 -1.19 -9.59 2.48
CA LYS A 91 -1.30 -9.38 3.93
C LYS A 91 -1.01 -7.93 4.32
N ALA A 92 -0.01 -7.30 3.70
CA ALA A 92 0.32 -5.89 3.96
C ALA A 92 -0.81 -4.96 3.49
N GLU A 93 -1.37 -5.20 2.29
CA GLU A 93 -2.50 -4.45 1.76
C GLU A 93 -3.74 -4.58 2.66
N ASP A 94 -4.13 -5.82 3.01
CA ASP A 94 -5.27 -6.10 3.88
C ASP A 94 -5.12 -5.43 5.24
N PHE A 95 -3.92 -5.49 5.83
CA PHE A 95 -3.64 -4.87 7.11
C PHE A 95 -3.77 -3.34 7.05
N LEU A 96 -3.14 -2.68 6.06
CA LEU A 96 -3.23 -1.23 5.93
C LEU A 96 -4.66 -0.76 5.63
N TRP A 97 -5.43 -1.54 4.86
CA TRP A 97 -6.85 -1.29 4.66
C TRP A 97 -7.65 -1.41 5.94
N ALA A 98 -7.43 -2.46 6.74
CA ALA A 98 -8.10 -2.63 8.02
C ALA A 98 -7.84 -1.42 8.93
N VAL A 99 -6.57 -1.00 9.07
CA VAL A 99 -6.20 0.20 9.83
C VAL A 99 -6.96 1.44 9.33
N ARG A 100 -6.91 1.70 8.02
CA ARG A 100 -7.55 2.87 7.42
C ARG A 100 -9.08 2.86 7.63
N CYS A 101 -9.73 1.72 7.43
CA CYS A 101 -11.16 1.58 7.66
C CYS A 101 -11.52 1.85 9.13
N HIS A 102 -10.77 1.29 10.09
CA HIS A 102 -11.01 1.57 11.51
C HIS A 102 -10.78 3.04 11.87
N MET A 103 -9.80 3.71 11.26
CA MET A 103 -9.60 5.16 11.42
C MET A 103 -10.79 5.96 10.90
N HIS A 104 -11.32 5.61 9.73
CA HIS A 104 -12.48 6.29 9.16
C HIS A 104 -13.73 6.07 10.00
N PHE A 105 -13.96 4.85 10.49
CA PHE A 105 -15.09 4.57 11.38
C PHE A 105 -14.97 5.26 12.74
N LEU A 106 -13.75 5.37 13.28
CA LEU A 106 -13.51 6.05 14.56
C LEU A 106 -13.69 7.57 14.43
N THR A 107 -13.16 8.18 13.37
CA THR A 107 -13.12 9.63 13.22
C THR A 107 -14.33 10.22 12.49
N GLY A 108 -15.11 9.39 11.79
CA GLY A 108 -16.25 9.81 10.97
C GLY A 108 -15.85 10.61 9.72
N LYS A 109 -14.56 10.62 9.35
CA LYS A 109 -14.02 11.35 8.19
C LYS A 109 -12.93 10.53 7.51
N ALA A 110 -12.51 10.98 6.32
CA ALA A 110 -11.39 10.42 5.59
C ALA A 110 -10.04 10.83 6.23
N GLU A 111 -9.81 10.40 7.48
CA GLU A 111 -8.53 10.58 8.17
C GLU A 111 -7.50 9.59 7.61
N GLU A 112 -6.30 10.07 7.32
CA GLU A 112 -5.22 9.26 6.75
C GLU A 112 -3.98 9.25 7.64
N ARG A 113 -3.91 10.16 8.62
CA ARG A 113 -2.82 10.21 9.60
C ARG A 113 -3.23 9.49 10.87
N LEU A 114 -2.43 8.50 11.24
CA LEU A 114 -2.62 7.72 12.47
C LEU A 114 -2.07 8.53 13.66
N HIS A 115 -2.86 9.50 14.11
CA HIS A 115 -2.51 10.39 15.20
C HIS A 115 -2.28 9.64 16.52
N PHE A 116 -1.41 10.19 17.35
CA PHE A 116 -1.01 9.55 18.62
C PHE A 116 -2.21 9.29 19.55
N ASP A 117 -3.20 10.18 19.55
CA ASP A 117 -4.41 10.09 20.36
C ASP A 117 -5.35 8.93 19.95
N ILE A 118 -5.41 8.60 18.66
CA ILE A 118 -6.25 7.52 18.13
C ILE A 118 -5.54 6.16 18.10
N GLN A 119 -4.20 6.11 18.17
CA GLN A 119 -3.42 4.87 18.05
C GLN A 119 -3.85 3.77 19.03
N ARG A 120 -4.14 4.13 20.28
CA ARG A 120 -4.56 3.16 21.31
C ARG A 120 -5.92 2.53 20.97
N GLU A 121 -6.89 3.36 20.62
CA GLU A 121 -8.23 2.91 20.25
C GLU A 121 -8.20 2.05 18.97
N ILE A 122 -7.38 2.42 17.99
CA ILE A 122 -7.20 1.62 16.77
C ILE A 122 -6.56 0.26 17.07
N ALA A 123 -5.57 0.21 17.97
CA ALA A 123 -4.97 -1.05 18.41
C ALA A 123 -6.01 -1.98 19.04
N GLU A 124 -6.87 -1.46 19.91
CA GLU A 124 -7.94 -2.24 20.55
C GLU A 124 -8.98 -2.74 19.53
N ARG A 125 -9.41 -1.88 18.60
CA ARG A 125 -10.34 -2.25 17.52
C ARG A 125 -9.81 -3.33 16.58
N LEU A 126 -8.50 -3.35 16.35
CA LEU A 126 -7.80 -4.37 15.56
C LEU A 126 -7.49 -5.63 16.38
N GLY A 127 -7.90 -5.70 17.65
CA GLY A 127 -7.73 -6.88 18.50
C GLY A 127 -6.33 -7.02 19.10
N TYR A 128 -5.51 -5.97 19.11
CA TYR A 128 -4.23 -6.02 19.82
C TYR A 128 -4.47 -6.01 21.32
N THR A 129 -3.79 -6.94 22.00
CA THR A 129 -3.83 -7.09 23.46
C THR A 129 -2.47 -6.78 24.06
N THR A 130 -2.47 -6.32 25.31
CA THR A 130 -1.24 -6.11 26.09
C THR A 130 -0.58 -7.46 26.45
N HIS A 131 0.75 -7.52 26.35
CA HIS A 131 1.57 -8.62 26.84
C HIS A 131 2.57 -8.09 27.88
N PRO A 132 3.18 -8.97 28.72
CA PRO A 132 4.25 -8.55 29.61
C PRO A 132 5.36 -7.83 28.82
N GLY A 133 5.60 -6.55 29.14
CA GLY A 133 6.63 -5.72 28.52
C GLY A 133 6.23 -4.97 27.24
N LEU A 134 5.02 -5.15 26.70
CA LEU A 134 4.51 -4.39 25.55
C LEU A 134 3.01 -4.13 25.64
N SER A 135 2.62 -2.86 25.60
CA SER A 135 1.23 -2.43 25.47
C SER A 135 0.63 -2.82 24.12
N ALA A 136 -0.71 -2.90 24.05
CA ALA A 136 -1.42 -3.15 22.80
C ALA A 136 -1.02 -2.17 21.68
N VAL A 137 -0.86 -0.89 22.01
CA VAL A 137 -0.45 0.15 21.05
C VAL A 137 0.99 -0.05 20.56
N GLU A 138 1.94 -0.40 21.43
CA GLU A 138 3.32 -0.67 21.01
C GLU A 138 3.40 -1.90 20.10
N ARG A 139 2.62 -2.94 20.39
CA ARG A 139 2.51 -4.12 19.52
C ARG A 139 1.92 -3.78 18.16
N PHE A 140 0.88 -2.96 18.15
CA PHE A 140 0.27 -2.48 16.92
C PHE A 140 1.28 -1.66 16.09
N MET A 141 1.92 -0.66 16.69
CA MET A 141 2.89 0.16 15.99
C MET A 141 4.11 -0.65 15.52
N LYS A 142 4.51 -1.69 16.27
CA LYS A 142 5.57 -2.62 15.84
C LYS A 142 5.14 -3.48 14.64
N HIS A 143 3.90 -3.95 14.59
CA HIS A 143 3.40 -4.68 13.42
C HIS A 143 3.18 -3.75 12.22
N TYR A 144 2.85 -2.49 12.48
CA TYR A 144 2.61 -1.50 11.42
C TYR A 144 3.86 -1.19 10.58
N PHE A 145 5.05 -1.19 11.18
CA PHE A 145 6.29 -0.77 10.52
C PHE A 145 7.12 -1.92 9.95
#